data_AF-A0A1M5XC97-F1
#
_entry.id   AF-A0A1M5XC97-F1
#
_cell.length_a   1.000
_cell.length_b   1.000
_cell.length_c   1.000
_cell.angle_alpha   90.00
_cell.angle_beta   90.00
_cell.angle_gamma   90.00
#
_symmetry.space_group_name_H-M   'P 1'
#
loop_
_entity.id
_entity.type
_entity.pdbx_description
1 polymer ?
#
loop_
_entity_poly.entity_id
_entity_poly.type
_entity_poly.pdbx_seq_one_letter_code
_entity_poly.pdbx_strand_id
1 'polypeptide(L)'
;MKTSPSRVMLNTSMVFGSLVGLWALAALIGGLRQTGWQVTELLRQYMVATGMIQPFHTLVDFYSHIKGVEYLICVAFFVAFPLFYRYVNEERKEVRTEK
;
A
#
# COMPACT_ATOMS: atom_id res chain seq x y z
N MET A 1 11.56 32.50 -37.34
CA MET A 1 11.67 31.16 -36.71
C MET A 1 10.25 30.68 -36.39
N LYS A 2 9.64 29.86 -37.27
CA LYS A 2 8.22 29.46 -37.17
C LYS A 2 8.13 28.22 -36.28
N THR A 3 7.92 28.40 -34.97
CA THR A 3 7.72 27.29 -34.05
C THR A 3 6.36 26.65 -34.34
N SER A 4 6.33 25.33 -34.54
CA SER A 4 5.07 24.60 -34.70
C SER A 4 4.29 24.68 -33.39
N PRO A 5 2.97 24.99 -33.42
CA PRO A 5 2.16 25.13 -32.20
C PRO A 5 2.19 23.89 -31.30
N SER A 6 2.37 22.70 -31.90
CA SER A 6 2.54 21.44 -31.17
C SER A 6 3.81 21.38 -30.31
N ARG A 7 4.93 21.99 -30.75
CA ARG A 7 6.18 22.04 -29.97
C ARG A 7 6.11 23.01 -28.79
N VAL A 8 5.36 24.10 -28.94
CA VAL A 8 5.12 25.05 -27.85
C VAL A 8 4.28 24.39 -26.76
N MET A 9 3.17 23.74 -27.13
CA MET A 9 2.32 23.01 -26.20
C MET A 9 3.07 21.91 -25.43
N LEU A 10 3.91 21.13 -26.11
CA LEU A 10 4.73 20.10 -25.47
C LEU A 10 5.69 20.69 -24.45
N ASN A 11 6.43 21.73 -24.80
CA ASN A 11 7.36 22.38 -23.88
C ASN A 11 6.65 22.96 -22.65
N THR A 12 5.46 23.55 -22.82
CA THR A 12 4.68 24.09 -21.69
C THR A 12 4.23 22.97 -20.75
N SER A 13 3.75 21.84 -21.27
CA SER A 13 3.37 20.69 -20.45
C SER A 13 4.54 20.08 -19.67
N MET A 14 5.74 20.06 -20.27
CA MET A 14 6.95 19.56 -19.61
C MET A 14 7.34 20.46 -18.44
N VAL A 15 7.37 21.78 -18.63
CA VAL A 15 7.69 22.73 -17.55
C VAL A 15 6.69 22.61 -16.40
N PHE A 16 5.40 22.55 -16.71
CA PHE A 16 4.37 22.38 -15.68
C PHE A 16 4.52 21.06 -14.92
N GLY A 17 4.74 19.95 -15.65
CA GLY A 17 4.99 18.65 -15.04
C GLY A 17 6.22 18.64 -14.13
N SER A 18 7.31 19.31 -14.52
CA SER A 18 8.50 19.45 -13.69
C SER A 18 8.25 20.27 -12.42
N LEU A 19 7.48 21.35 -12.50
CA LEU A 19 7.12 22.17 -11.33
C LEU A 19 6.27 21.37 -10.34
N VAL A 20 5.27 20.65 -10.82
CA VAL A 20 4.42 19.78 -9.98
C VAL A 20 5.26 18.64 -9.38
N GLY A 21 6.13 18.03 -10.17
CA GLY A 21 7.02 16.95 -9.70
C GLY A 21 7.98 17.40 -8.61
N LEU A 22 8.61 18.57 -8.77
CA LEU A 22 9.49 19.17 -7.75
C LEU A 22 8.73 19.49 -6.47
N TRP A 23 7.53 20.07 -6.58
CA TRP A 23 6.70 20.36 -5.42
C TRP A 23 6.27 19.09 -4.68
N ALA A 24 5.83 18.05 -5.42
CA ALA A 24 5.42 16.78 -4.85
C ALA A 24 6.58 16.08 -4.12
N LEU A 25 7.78 16.09 -4.72
CA LEU A 25 8.99 15.57 -4.09
C LEU A 25 9.34 16.33 -2.82
N ALA A 26 9.29 17.66 -2.86
CA ALA A 26 9.56 18.49 -1.68
C ALA A 26 8.55 18.23 -0.56
N ALA A 27 7.26 18.10 -0.88
CA ALA A 27 6.21 17.78 0.07
C ALA A 27 6.40 16.38 0.70
N LEU A 28 6.74 15.38 -0.12
CA LEU A 28 7.00 14.01 0.35
C LEU A 28 8.23 13.95 1.28
N ILE A 29 9.34 14.56 0.87
CA ILE A 29 10.57 14.60 1.67
C ILE A 29 10.36 15.40 2.96
N GLY A 30 9.63 16.51 2.89
CA GLY A 30 9.25 17.30 4.06
C GLY A 30 8.44 16.48 5.06
N GLY A 31 7.43 15.74 4.58
CA GLY A 31 6.63 14.82 5.38
C GLY A 31 7.47 13.72 6.02
N LEU A 32 8.34 13.04 5.25
CA LEU A 32 9.24 12.01 5.78
C LEU A 32 10.18 12.56 6.84
N ARG A 33 10.71 13.78 6.65
CA ARG A 33 11.62 14.39 7.60
C ARG A 33 10.91 14.70 8.93
N GLN A 34 9.65 15.12 8.89
CA GLN A 34 8.85 15.40 10.08
C GLN A 34 8.54 14.12 10.89
N THR A 35 8.38 12.97 10.24
CA THR A 35 8.12 11.67 10.88
C THR A 35 9.38 10.86 11.19
N GLY A 36 10.57 11.46 11.08
CA GLY A 36 11.83 10.76 11.36
C GLY A 36 12.14 9.62 10.38
N TRP A 37 11.80 9.81 9.10
CA TRP A 37 11.93 8.82 8.02
C TRP A 37 11.05 7.57 8.15
N GLN A 38 10.03 7.61 9.02
CA GLN A 38 9.07 6.52 9.15
C GLN A 38 7.94 6.67 8.12
N VAL A 39 8.02 5.86 7.05
CA VAL A 39 7.01 5.82 5.97
C VAL A 39 5.64 5.41 6.51
N THR A 40 5.61 4.45 7.44
CA THR A 40 4.36 3.97 8.06
C THR A 40 3.64 5.07 8.83
N GLU A 41 4.39 5.91 9.55
CA GLU A 41 3.80 7.02 10.31
C GLU A 41 3.28 8.12 9.39
N LEU A 42 4.00 8.42 8.30
CA LEU A 42 3.51 9.35 7.29
C LEU A 42 2.22 8.85 6.64
N LEU A 43 2.16 7.55 6.32
CA LEU A 43 0.96 6.92 5.78
C LEU A 43 -0.18 6.94 6.79
N ARG A 44 0.10 6.69 8.08
CA ARG A 44 -0.89 6.80 9.16
C ARG A 44 -1.45 8.22 9.24
N GLN A 45 -0.59 9.23 9.24
CA GLN A 45 -1.01 10.64 9.26
C GLN A 45 -1.85 10.99 8.03
N TYR A 46 -1.46 10.50 6.86
CA TYR A 46 -2.26 10.65 5.63
C TYR A 46 -3.64 9.99 5.76
N MET A 47 -3.71 8.74 6.21
CA MET A 47 -4.97 8.01 6.40
C MET A 47 -5.87 8.64 7.46
N VAL A 48 -5.29 9.24 8.50
CA VAL A 48 -6.05 10.01 9.50
C VAL A 48 -6.55 11.32 8.88
N ALA A 49 -5.72 12.04 8.13
CA ALA A 49 -6.09 13.30 7.49
C ALA A 49 -7.17 13.14 6.41
N THR A 50 -7.18 12.01 5.69
CA THR A 50 -8.23 11.65 4.72
C THR A 50 -9.49 11.09 5.37
N GLY A 51 -9.48 10.85 6.68
CA GLY A 51 -10.60 10.26 7.43
C GLY A 51 -10.77 8.75 7.22
N MET A 52 -9.79 8.08 6.61
CA MET A 52 -9.80 6.63 6.41
C MET A 52 -9.52 5.85 7.70
N ILE A 53 -8.79 6.44 8.64
CA ILE A 53 -8.54 5.87 9.97
C ILE A 53 -9.00 6.86 11.03
N GLN A 54 -9.88 6.43 11.92
CA GLN A 54 -10.25 7.19 13.12
C GLN A 54 -9.30 6.84 14.27
N PRO A 55 -8.84 7.84 15.04
CA PRO A 55 -8.11 7.58 16.26
C PRO A 55 -9.00 6.87 17.29
N PHE A 56 -8.44 5.92 18.04
CA PHE A 56 -9.16 5.29 19.14
C PHE A 56 -9.30 6.30 20.29
N HIS A 57 -10.54 6.60 20.67
CA HIS A 57 -10.83 7.56 21.74
C HIS A 57 -10.98 6.91 23.11
N THR A 58 -11.27 5.61 23.18
CA THR A 58 -11.39 4.86 24.43
C THR A 58 -10.57 3.56 24.41
N LEU A 59 -10.20 3.08 25.60
CA LEU A 59 -9.54 1.76 25.75
C LEU A 59 -10.46 0.62 25.27
N VAL A 60 -11.78 0.77 25.46
CA VAL A 60 -12.77 -0.24 25.04
C VAL A 60 -12.79 -0.37 23.51
N ASP A 61 -12.71 0.75 22.78
CA ASP A 61 -12.65 0.71 21.30
C ASP A 61 -11.36 0.04 20.82
N PHE A 62 -10.23 0.32 21.47
CA PHE A 62 -8.96 -0.30 21.14
C PHE A 62 -9.00 -1.82 21.33
N TYR A 63 -9.48 -2.30 22.48
CA TYR A 63 -9.58 -3.74 22.74
C TYR A 63 -10.60 -4.44 21.84
N SER A 64 -11.70 -3.77 21.53
CA SER A 64 -12.71 -4.30 20.59
C SER A 64 -12.12 -4.45 19.19
N HIS A 65 -11.32 -3.49 18.74
CA HIS A 65 -10.63 -3.57 17.46
C HIS A 65 -9.60 -4.72 17.41
N ILE A 66 -8.78 -4.86 18.45
CA ILE A 66 -7.80 -5.98 18.52
C ILE A 66 -8.51 -7.33 18.48
N LYS A 67 -9.61 -7.49 19.23
CA LYS A 67 -10.40 -8.72 19.21
C LYS A 67 -11.09 -8.95 17.85
N GLY A 68 -11.55 -7.89 17.19
CA GLY A 68 -12.06 -7.99 15.82
C GLY A 68 -11.00 -8.50 14.84
N VAL A 69 -9.78 -7.98 14.92
CA VAL A 69 -8.64 -8.43 14.10
C VAL A 69 -8.28 -9.88 14.40
N GLU A 70 -8.31 -10.29 15.67
CA GLU A 70 -8.11 -11.69 16.07
C GLU A 70 -9.08 -12.63 15.35
N TYR A 71 -10.38 -12.30 15.31
CA TYR A 71 -11.36 -13.11 14.59
C TYR A 71 -11.09 -13.20 13.09
N LEU A 72 -10.65 -12.11 12.45
CA LEU A 72 -10.29 -12.13 11.03
C LEU A 72 -9.10 -13.04 10.76
N ILE A 73 -8.07 -12.98 11.62
CA ILE A 73 -6.90 -13.86 11.53
C ILE A 73 -7.32 -15.32 11.74
N CYS A 74 -8.17 -15.61 12.72
CA CYS A 74 -8.70 -16.97 12.94
C CYS A 74 -9.39 -17.53 11.69
N VAL A 75 -10.24 -16.74 11.03
CA VAL A 75 -10.92 -17.15 9.78
C VAL A 75 -9.90 -17.36 8.66
N ALA A 76 -8.92 -16.47 8.52
CA ALA A 76 -7.87 -16.61 7.52
C ALA A 76 -7.06 -17.91 7.72
N PHE A 77 -6.68 -18.23 8.96
CA PHE A 77 -5.99 -19.48 9.29
C PHE A 77 -6.87 -20.71 9.04
N PHE A 78 -8.16 -20.62 9.32
CA PHE A 78 -9.09 -21.73 9.08
C PHE A 78 -9.18 -22.12 7.61
N VAL A 79 -8.95 -21.18 6.68
CA VAL A 79 -8.90 -21.44 5.23
C VAL A 79 -7.49 -21.76 4.76
N ALA A 80 -6.49 -20.99 5.20
CA ALA A 80 -5.11 -21.14 4.76
C ALA A 80 -4.50 -22.46 5.21
N PHE A 81 -4.78 -22.90 6.44
CA PHE A 81 -4.23 -24.13 7.00
C PHE A 81 -4.65 -25.40 6.23
N PRO A 82 -5.94 -25.68 5.94
CA PRO A 82 -6.31 -26.86 5.18
C PRO A 82 -5.81 -26.80 3.73
N LEU A 83 -5.75 -25.62 3.11
CA LEU A 83 -5.16 -25.46 1.78
C LEU A 83 -3.67 -25.80 1.79
N PHE A 84 -2.93 -25.29 2.78
CA PHE A 84 -1.53 -25.61 2.97
C PHE A 84 -1.30 -27.10 3.24
N TYR A 85 -2.13 -27.71 4.11
CA TYR A 85 -2.06 -29.13 4.41
C TYR A 85 -2.29 -29.99 3.17
N ARG A 86 -3.28 -29.65 2.34
CA ARG A 86 -3.51 -30.32 1.06
C ARG A 86 -2.32 -30.18 0.11
N TYR A 87 -1.74 -28.99 0.03
CA TYR A 87 -0.57 -28.74 -0.83
C TYR A 87 0.65 -29.57 -0.42
N VAL A 88 0.92 -29.69 0.88
CA VAL A 88 2.07 -30.48 1.38
C VAL A 88 1.85 -31.98 1.19
N ASN A 89 0.62 -32.46 1.37
CA ASN A 89 0.29 -33.89 1.25
C ASN A 89 -0.08 -34.33 -0.17
N GLU A 90 0.00 -33.45 -1.16
CA GLU A 90 -0.24 -33.83 -2.55
C GLU A 90 0.95 -34.68 -3.02
N GLU A 91 0.76 -36.01 -3.03
CA GLU A 91 1.78 -36.93 -3.53
C GLU A 91 2.18 -36.50 -4.95
N ARG A 92 3.49 -36.32 -5.17
CA ARG A 92 4.01 -36.10 -6.52
C ARG A 92 3.60 -37.29 -7.36
N LYS A 93 2.60 -37.07 -8.24
CA LYS A 93 2.18 -38.07 -9.23
C LYS A 93 3.43 -38.56 -9.94
N GLU A 94 3.82 -39.81 -9.67
CA GLU A 94 4.91 -40.44 -10.38
C GLU A 94 4.54 -40.42 -11.86
N VAL A 95 5.32 -39.66 -12.64
CA VAL A 95 5.19 -39.65 -14.10
C VAL A 95 5.65 -41.02 -14.56
N ARG A 96 4.67 -41.90 -14.83
CA ARG A 96 4.93 -43.22 -15.42
C ARG A 96 5.53 -43.00 -16.81
N THR A 97 6.85 -43.07 -16.90
CA THR A 97 7.54 -43.18 -18.19
C THR A 97 7.30 -44.60 -18.72
N GLU A 98 6.36 -44.76 -19.65
CA GLU A 98 6.27 -45.99 -20.44
C GLU A 98 7.55 -46.15 -21.26
N LYS A 99 8.09 -47.38 -21.21
CA LYS A 99 9.31 -47.81 -21.89
C LYS A 99 8.99 -48.30 -23.29
#